data_AF-A0AAX3S516-F1
#
_entry.id   AF-A0AAX3S516-F1
#
_cell.length_a   1.000
_cell.length_b   1.000
_cell.length_c   1.000
_cell.angle_alpha   90.00
_cell.angle_beta   90.00
_cell.angle_gamma   90.00
#
_symmetry.space_group_name_H-M   'P 1'
#
loop_
_entity.id
_entity.type
_entity.pdbx_description
1 polymer ?
#
loop_
_entity_poly.entity_id
_entity_poly.type
_entity_poly.pdbx_seq_one_letter_code
_entity_poly.pdbx_strand_id
1 'polypeptide(L)'
;MLTSLRRKLPLLPEKLGAICEKFNRSQRFYLLGFVFSVLAAFWYVTPFNDIFFTALVASGIFLTFGIVSDLLLLYKVVWETIIGRGLLLLLLAFATNLAYSVSSRLVNELVMFDTSSLTYTVNFVAFLLVPVFVFIATSVVFTLVLIVGQFYLMLTIYTEQFRNKKCIGALVRQKKENYPGVTFFARVIAFPVVLGFLIGSGKVVSPAYISFVEKTASAFIFHVDSERYSRCEVSPYERVIKVNDKEIIVVKDTQVGIKFEPKKCVPIIKP
;
A
#
# COMPACT_ATOMS: atom_id res chain seq x y z
N MET A 1 8.42 -46.20 23.37
CA MET A 1 8.56 -44.75 23.10
C MET A 1 7.42 -44.19 22.23
N LEU A 2 7.00 -44.86 21.15
CA LEU A 2 5.85 -44.45 20.30
C LEU A 2 4.48 -44.43 21.01
N THR A 3 4.27 -45.25 22.03
CA THR A 3 2.99 -45.35 22.78
C THR A 3 2.73 -44.16 23.71
N SER A 4 3.77 -43.47 24.17
CA SER A 4 3.68 -42.25 25.00
C SER A 4 3.29 -41.02 24.15
N LEU A 5 3.82 -40.93 22.92
CA LEU A 5 3.50 -39.84 21.99
C LEU A 5 2.02 -39.87 21.54
N ARG A 6 1.48 -41.06 21.28
CA ARG A 6 0.10 -41.25 20.80
C ARG A 6 -0.97 -40.83 21.80
N ARG A 7 -0.66 -40.84 23.11
CA ARG A 7 -1.60 -40.45 24.18
C ARG A 7 -1.65 -38.93 24.41
N LYS A 8 -0.57 -38.20 24.07
CA LYS A 8 -0.50 -36.73 24.20
C LYS A 8 -1.00 -35.99 22.95
N LEU A 9 -1.02 -36.66 21.79
CA LEU A 9 -1.44 -36.09 20.52
C LEU A 9 -2.91 -35.63 20.44
N PRO A 10 -3.92 -36.35 20.99
CA PRO A 10 -5.31 -35.87 20.98
C PRO A 10 -5.57 -34.73 21.98
N LEU A 11 -4.69 -34.55 22.97
CA LEU A 11 -4.87 -33.53 24.02
C LEU A 11 -4.43 -32.13 23.60
N LEU A 12 -3.49 -32.03 22.65
CA LEU A 12 -2.99 -30.77 22.09
C LEU A 12 -4.03 -30.02 21.23
N PRO A 13 -4.73 -30.64 20.26
CA PRO A 13 -5.72 -29.96 19.44
C PRO A 13 -6.95 -29.52 20.25
N GLU A 14 -7.42 -30.31 21.21
CA GLU A 14 -8.52 -29.91 22.11
C GLU A 14 -8.13 -28.73 23.01
N LYS A 15 -6.91 -28.73 23.55
CA LYS A 15 -6.40 -27.59 24.33
C LYS A 15 -6.21 -26.34 23.48
N LEU A 16 -5.72 -26.47 22.24
CA LEU A 16 -5.63 -25.35 21.30
C LEU A 16 -7.02 -24.81 20.95
N GLY A 17 -8.02 -25.68 20.75
CA GLY A 17 -9.41 -25.31 20.47
C GLY A 17 -10.04 -24.49 21.59
N ALA A 18 -9.92 -24.95 22.84
CA ALA A 18 -10.44 -24.25 24.01
C ALA A 18 -9.75 -22.89 24.26
N ILE A 19 -8.47 -22.76 23.88
CA ILE A 19 -7.74 -21.49 23.92
C ILE A 19 -8.19 -20.56 22.78
N CYS A 20 -8.43 -21.10 21.58
CA CYS A 20 -8.86 -20.37 20.39
C CYS A 20 -10.25 -19.72 20.56
N GLU A 21 -11.17 -20.38 21.28
CA GLU A 21 -12.48 -19.80 21.58
C GLU A 21 -12.37 -18.52 22.43
N LYS A 22 -11.39 -18.44 23.32
CA LYS A 22 -11.14 -17.27 24.20
C LYS A 22 -10.37 -16.15 23.52
N PHE A 23 -9.89 -16.34 22.29
CA PHE A 23 -9.06 -15.38 21.56
C PHE A 23 -9.89 -14.37 20.76
N ASN A 24 -9.42 -13.12 20.77
CA ASN A 24 -9.97 -12.06 19.92
C ASN A 24 -9.67 -12.33 18.43
N ARG A 25 -10.44 -11.72 17.52
CA ARG A 25 -10.34 -11.97 16.06
C ARG A 25 -8.89 -11.90 15.54
N SER A 26 -8.15 -10.84 15.89
CA SER A 26 -6.75 -10.70 15.48
C SER A 26 -5.83 -11.79 16.06
N GLN A 27 -6.04 -12.17 17.32
CA GLN A 27 -5.24 -13.20 18.00
C GLN A 27 -5.41 -14.58 17.35
N ARG A 28 -6.60 -14.87 16.81
CA ARG A 28 -6.83 -16.10 16.03
C ARG A 28 -6.01 -16.13 14.76
N PHE A 29 -5.94 -15.00 14.03
CA PHE A 29 -5.13 -14.92 12.80
C PHE A 29 -3.64 -15.03 13.08
N TYR A 30 -3.13 -14.39 14.14
CA TYR A 30 -1.72 -14.57 14.54
C TYR A 30 -1.40 -16.01 14.94
N LEU A 31 -2.31 -16.69 15.65
CA LEU A 31 -2.13 -18.09 16.03
C LEU A 31 -2.11 -18.99 14.78
N LEU A 32 -3.04 -18.80 13.84
CA LEU A 32 -3.05 -19.55 12.58
C LEU A 32 -1.77 -19.32 11.78
N GLY A 33 -1.34 -18.06 11.63
CA GLY A 33 -0.07 -17.72 10.97
C GLY A 33 1.12 -18.42 11.63
N PHE A 34 1.19 -18.42 12.96
CA PHE A 34 2.26 -19.12 13.68
C PHE A 34 2.24 -20.63 13.44
N VAL A 35 1.06 -21.27 13.47
CA VAL A 35 0.94 -22.72 13.19
C VAL A 35 1.42 -23.05 11.77
N PHE A 36 1.02 -22.26 10.77
CA PHE A 36 1.48 -22.44 9.39
C PHE A 36 2.98 -22.16 9.23
N SER A 37 3.56 -21.23 9.99
CA SER A 37 5.01 -21.02 10.03
C SER A 37 5.77 -22.21 10.60
N VAL A 38 5.26 -22.85 11.65
CA VAL A 38 5.87 -24.07 12.21
C VAL A 38 5.77 -25.24 11.22
N LEU A 39 4.63 -25.37 10.54
CA LEU A 39 4.46 -26.34 9.46
C LEU A 39 5.44 -26.08 8.31
N ALA A 40 5.58 -24.84 7.88
CA ALA A 40 6.56 -24.47 6.85
C ALA A 40 7.98 -24.82 7.29
N ALA A 41 8.37 -24.54 8.54
CA ALA A 41 9.68 -24.89 9.07
C ALA A 41 9.92 -26.41 9.11
N PHE A 42 8.89 -27.21 9.41
CA PHE A 42 8.97 -28.67 9.34
C PHE A 42 9.19 -29.16 7.90
N TRP A 43 8.40 -28.66 6.95
CA TRP A 43 8.51 -29.05 5.55
C TRP A 43 9.78 -28.56 4.88
N TYR A 44 10.39 -27.45 5.35
CA TYR A 44 11.68 -26.97 4.89
C TYR A 44 12.83 -27.98 5.07
N VAL A 45 12.77 -28.80 6.14
CA VAL A 45 13.79 -29.83 6.43
C VAL A 45 13.60 -31.07 5.55
N THR A 46 12.44 -31.22 4.92
CA THR A 46 12.07 -32.38 4.11
C THR A 46 12.14 -32.03 2.61
N PRO A 47 12.23 -33.01 1.68
CA PRO A 47 12.36 -32.72 0.24
C PRO A 47 11.07 -32.18 -0.44
N PHE A 48 10.03 -31.81 0.32
CA PHE A 48 8.73 -31.40 -0.21
C PHE A 48 8.61 -29.88 -0.40
N ASN A 49 9.26 -29.35 -1.44
CA ASN A 49 9.33 -27.91 -1.72
C ASN A 49 7.96 -27.25 -2.00
N ASP A 50 7.02 -27.95 -2.65
CA ASP A 50 5.70 -27.38 -2.98
C ASP A 50 4.83 -27.17 -1.72
N ILE A 51 4.90 -28.12 -0.79
CA ILE A 51 4.19 -28.04 0.50
C ILE A 51 4.81 -26.95 1.38
N PHE A 52 6.13 -26.82 1.34
CA PHE A 52 6.84 -25.72 1.99
C PHE A 52 6.35 -24.36 1.49
N PHE A 53 6.33 -24.14 0.16
CA PHE A 53 5.95 -22.85 -0.42
C PHE A 53 4.48 -22.50 -0.12
N THR A 54 3.57 -23.48 -0.24
CA THR A 54 2.15 -23.27 0.07
C THR A 54 1.92 -22.95 1.55
N ALA A 55 2.60 -23.65 2.47
CA ALA A 55 2.53 -23.34 3.90
C ALA A 55 3.09 -21.95 4.24
N LEU A 56 4.17 -21.53 3.58
CA LEU A 56 4.77 -20.21 3.73
C LEU A 56 3.82 -19.09 3.26
N VAL A 57 3.22 -19.25 2.08
CA VAL A 57 2.24 -18.30 1.54
C VAL A 57 1.00 -18.22 2.44
N ALA A 58 0.47 -19.35 2.90
CA ALA A 58 -0.66 -19.38 3.82
C ALA A 58 -0.34 -18.65 5.14
N SER A 59 0.86 -18.86 5.70
CA SER A 59 1.32 -18.12 6.88
C SER A 59 1.33 -16.61 6.62
N GLY A 60 1.91 -16.16 5.50
CA GLY A 60 1.94 -14.74 5.13
C GLY A 60 0.54 -14.12 5.03
N ILE A 61 -0.43 -14.84 4.46
CA ILE A 61 -1.82 -14.39 4.34
C ILE A 61 -2.47 -14.26 5.73
N PHE A 62 -2.29 -15.24 6.62
CA PHE A 62 -2.87 -15.15 7.95
C PHE A 62 -2.23 -14.05 8.80
N LEU A 63 -0.91 -13.85 8.71
CA LEU A 63 -0.22 -12.76 9.41
C LEU A 63 -0.67 -11.39 8.89
N THR A 64 -0.82 -11.23 7.58
CA THR A 64 -1.35 -9.98 7.00
C THR A 64 -2.79 -9.72 7.43
N PHE A 65 -3.67 -10.72 7.46
CA PHE A 65 -5.03 -10.55 8.00
C PHE A 65 -5.07 -10.21 9.50
N GLY A 66 -4.15 -10.76 10.29
CA GLY A 66 -3.99 -10.38 11.69
C GLY A 66 -3.68 -8.89 11.85
N ILE A 67 -2.73 -8.38 11.04
CA ILE A 67 -2.34 -6.97 11.05
C ILE A 67 -3.47 -6.07 10.53
N VAL A 68 -4.11 -6.44 9.42
CA VAL A 68 -5.25 -5.68 8.86
C VAL A 68 -6.38 -5.58 9.89
N SER A 69 -6.67 -6.67 10.61
CA SER A 69 -7.66 -6.66 11.69
C SER A 69 -7.29 -5.68 12.82
N ASP A 70 -6.03 -5.64 13.24
CA ASP A 70 -5.55 -4.68 14.25
C ASP A 70 -5.62 -3.23 13.73
N LEU A 71 -5.27 -2.98 12.48
CA LEU A 71 -5.36 -1.65 11.86
C LEU A 71 -6.80 -1.17 11.72
N LEU A 72 -7.73 -2.06 11.39
CA LEU A 72 -9.15 -1.72 11.31
C LEU A 72 -9.70 -1.33 12.69
N LEU A 73 -9.22 -1.94 13.78
CA LEU A 73 -9.58 -1.55 15.13
C LEU A 73 -9.05 -0.15 15.46
N LEU A 74 -7.79 0.14 15.13
CA LEU A 74 -7.20 1.48 15.31
C LEU A 74 -7.92 2.53 14.48
N TYR A 75 -8.18 2.23 13.20
CA TYR A 75 -8.93 3.08 12.30
C TYR A 75 -10.31 3.41 12.87
N LYS A 76 -11.05 2.40 13.38
CA LYS A 76 -12.36 2.64 14.00
C LYS A 76 -12.26 3.61 15.17
N VAL A 77 -11.28 3.44 16.07
CA VAL A 77 -11.09 4.35 17.21
C VAL A 77 -10.78 5.77 16.75
N VAL A 78 -9.89 5.94 15.76
CA VAL A 78 -9.55 7.25 15.21
C VAL A 78 -10.77 7.88 14.52
N TRP A 79 -11.50 7.10 13.71
CA TRP A 79 -12.65 7.56 12.94
C TRP A 79 -13.84 7.96 13.81
N GLU A 80 -14.02 7.38 15.00
CA GLU A 80 -15.09 7.82 15.91
C GLU A 80 -14.83 9.22 16.51
N THR A 81 -13.57 9.69 16.51
CA THR A 81 -13.24 11.02 17.03
C THR A 81 -13.37 12.11 15.96
N ILE A 82 -13.91 13.28 16.34
CA ILE A 82 -14.01 14.44 15.45
C ILE A 82 -12.62 14.90 14.99
N ILE A 83 -11.65 14.93 15.92
CA ILE A 83 -10.25 15.28 15.64
C ILE A 83 -9.65 14.28 14.64
N GLY A 84 -9.89 12.99 14.82
CA GLY A 84 -9.40 11.94 13.93
C GLY A 84 -9.97 12.06 12.51
N ARG A 85 -11.27 12.31 12.36
CA ARG A 85 -11.89 12.57 11.04
C ARG A 85 -11.27 13.79 10.37
N GLY A 86 -11.12 14.90 11.11
CA GLY A 86 -10.51 16.12 10.60
C GLY A 86 -9.07 15.89 10.13
N LEU A 87 -8.26 15.18 10.92
CA LEU A 87 -6.89 14.83 10.57
C LEU A 87 -6.82 13.94 9.32
N LEU A 88 -7.69 12.92 9.21
CA LEU A 88 -7.74 12.05 8.04
C LEU A 88 -8.11 12.81 6.76
N LEU A 89 -9.06 13.75 6.85
CA LEU A 89 -9.43 14.61 5.72
C LEU A 89 -8.28 15.56 5.31
N LEU A 90 -7.55 16.11 6.28
CA LEU A 90 -6.37 16.93 6.02
C LEU A 90 -5.27 16.12 5.32
N LEU A 91 -4.98 14.91 5.81
CA LEU A 91 -4.01 14.00 5.20
C LEU A 91 -4.43 13.60 3.78
N LEU A 92 -5.73 13.37 3.55
CA LEU A 92 -6.27 13.08 2.23
C LEU A 92 -6.08 14.26 1.26
N ALA A 93 -6.36 15.48 1.71
CA ALA A 93 -6.14 16.70 0.91
C ALA A 93 -4.65 16.88 0.58
N PHE A 94 -3.76 16.65 1.55
CA PHE A 94 -2.31 16.69 1.33
C PHE A 94 -1.85 15.63 0.31
N ALA A 95 -2.28 14.37 0.48
CA ALA A 95 -1.94 13.28 -0.42
C ALA A 95 -2.43 13.52 -1.85
N THR A 96 -3.60 14.14 -2.01
CA THR A 96 -4.18 14.47 -3.32
C THR A 96 -3.33 15.51 -4.05
N ASN A 97 -2.93 16.59 -3.37
CA ASN A 97 -2.03 17.60 -3.95
C ASN A 97 -0.66 17.03 -4.30
N LEU A 98 -0.14 16.14 -3.46
CA LEU A 98 1.11 15.44 -3.72
C LEU A 98 0.98 14.52 -4.95
N ALA A 99 -0.13 13.80 -5.09
CA ALA A 99 -0.40 12.97 -6.27
C ALA A 99 -0.44 13.81 -7.56
N TYR A 100 -1.10 14.97 -7.55
CA TYR A 100 -1.09 15.88 -8.69
C TYR A 100 0.31 16.39 -9.03
N SER A 101 1.10 16.76 -8.02
CA SER A 101 2.48 17.23 -8.22
C SER A 101 3.37 16.16 -8.84
N VAL A 102 3.33 14.92 -8.32
CA VAL A 102 4.11 13.80 -8.86
C VAL A 102 3.66 13.44 -10.29
N SER A 103 2.36 13.51 -10.55
CA SER A 103 1.83 13.24 -11.89
C SER A 103 2.25 14.28 -12.91
N SER A 104 2.20 15.57 -12.55
CA SER A 104 2.68 16.66 -13.40
C SER A 104 4.17 16.50 -13.71
N ARG A 105 4.97 16.12 -12.71
CA ARG A 105 6.39 15.82 -12.91
C ARG A 105 6.61 14.65 -13.88
N LEU A 106 5.89 13.54 -13.71
CA LEU A 106 6.01 12.37 -14.59
C LEU A 106 5.65 12.74 -16.03
N VAL A 107 4.56 13.49 -16.25
CA VAL A 107 4.16 13.95 -17.59
C VAL A 107 5.19 14.92 -18.18
N ASN A 108 5.79 15.79 -17.36
CA ASN A 108 6.84 16.71 -17.79
C ASN A 108 8.10 15.97 -18.25
N GLU A 109 8.52 14.93 -17.52
CA GLU A 109 9.64 14.07 -17.89
C GLU A 109 9.34 13.25 -19.17
N LEU A 110 8.07 12.90 -19.44
CA LEU A 110 7.67 12.20 -20.67
C LEU A 110 7.67 13.09 -21.91
N VAL A 111 7.07 14.28 -21.81
CA VAL A 111 6.88 15.19 -22.95
C VAL A 111 8.09 16.09 -23.15
N MET A 112 8.95 16.23 -22.14
CA MET A 112 10.11 17.14 -22.10
C MET A 112 9.71 18.60 -22.37
N PHE A 113 8.48 18.99 -22.00
CA PHE A 113 7.93 20.32 -22.20
C PHE A 113 6.91 20.67 -21.11
N ASP A 114 6.43 21.92 -21.11
CA ASP A 114 5.43 22.39 -20.16
C ASP A 114 4.14 21.55 -20.23
N THR A 115 3.60 21.22 -19.06
CA THR A 115 2.44 20.34 -18.87
C THR A 115 1.14 21.11 -18.66
N SER A 116 1.17 22.44 -18.70
CA SER A 116 0.00 23.30 -18.51
C SER A 116 -1.17 23.00 -19.44
N SER A 117 -0.90 22.51 -20.65
CA SER A 117 -1.92 22.10 -21.63
C SER A 117 -2.40 20.64 -21.48
N LEU A 118 -1.80 19.86 -20.58
CA LEU A 118 -1.98 18.41 -20.44
C LEU A 118 -2.76 18.04 -19.16
N THR A 119 -3.73 18.86 -18.76
CA THR A 119 -4.50 18.69 -17.51
C THR A 119 -5.19 17.32 -17.43
N TYR A 120 -5.76 16.83 -18.53
CA TYR A 120 -6.43 15.53 -18.54
C TYR A 120 -5.46 14.37 -18.37
N THR A 121 -4.31 14.39 -19.06
CA THR A 121 -3.24 13.41 -18.84
C THR A 121 -2.73 13.46 -17.40
N VAL A 122 -2.49 14.65 -16.83
CA VAL A 122 -2.02 14.77 -15.43
C VAL A 122 -3.04 14.15 -14.46
N ASN A 123 -4.34 14.41 -14.66
CA ASN A 123 -5.39 13.81 -13.84
C ASN A 123 -5.45 12.28 -14.01
N PHE A 124 -5.28 11.78 -15.23
CA PHE A 124 -5.28 10.36 -15.54
C PHE A 124 -4.07 9.65 -14.90
N VAL A 125 -2.87 10.23 -15.00
CA VAL A 125 -1.66 9.74 -14.34
C VAL A 125 -1.83 9.77 -12.82
N ALA A 126 -2.46 10.80 -12.25
CA ALA A 126 -2.74 10.86 -10.82
C ALA A 126 -3.61 9.69 -10.35
N PHE A 127 -4.63 9.33 -11.13
CA PHE A 127 -5.44 8.14 -10.88
C PHE A 127 -4.62 6.84 -10.98
N LEU A 128 -3.78 6.71 -12.01
CA LEU A 128 -2.88 5.56 -12.14
C LEU A 128 -1.86 5.47 -11.01
N LEU A 129 -1.45 6.57 -10.38
CA LEU A 129 -0.50 6.52 -9.26
C LEU A 129 -1.17 6.18 -7.91
N VAL A 130 -2.50 6.12 -7.83
CA VAL A 130 -3.22 5.81 -6.57
C VAL A 130 -2.73 4.52 -5.89
N PRO A 131 -2.54 3.38 -6.59
CA PRO A 131 -2.04 2.17 -5.95
C PRO A 131 -0.65 2.33 -5.32
N VAL A 132 0.22 3.13 -5.94
CA VAL A 132 1.57 3.43 -5.41
C VAL A 132 1.45 4.27 -4.13
N PHE A 133 0.59 5.30 -4.14
CA PHE A 133 0.35 6.10 -2.94
C PHE A 133 -0.28 5.31 -1.81
N VAL A 134 -1.24 4.44 -2.09
CA VAL A 134 -1.84 3.54 -1.10
C VAL A 134 -0.77 2.61 -0.51
N PHE A 135 0.11 2.06 -1.33
CA PHE A 135 1.21 1.20 -0.87
C PHE A 135 2.20 1.97 0.03
N ILE A 136 2.61 3.18 -0.35
CA ILE A 136 3.49 4.04 0.45
C ILE A 136 2.81 4.41 1.78
N ALA A 137 1.57 4.90 1.72
CA ALA A 137 0.80 5.29 2.91
C ALA A 137 0.62 4.11 3.87
N THR A 138 0.30 2.92 3.35
CA THR A 138 0.18 1.69 4.14
C THR A 138 1.51 1.35 4.81
N SER A 139 2.63 1.45 4.10
CA SER A 139 3.97 1.17 4.64
C SER A 139 4.36 2.16 5.76
N VAL A 140 4.04 3.45 5.59
CA VAL A 140 4.26 4.48 6.62
C VAL A 140 3.40 4.22 7.85
N VAL A 141 2.10 3.95 7.67
CA VAL A 141 1.19 3.63 8.78
C VAL A 141 1.66 2.38 9.53
N PHE A 142 2.09 1.33 8.82
CA PHE A 142 2.62 0.12 9.44
C PHE A 142 3.85 0.42 10.30
N THR A 143 4.76 1.26 9.81
CA THR A 143 5.96 1.70 10.55
C THR A 143 5.58 2.50 11.80
N LEU A 144 4.62 3.42 11.69
CA LEU A 144 4.14 4.20 12.84
C LEU A 144 3.45 3.31 13.88
N VAL A 145 2.62 2.36 13.45
CA VAL A 145 1.95 1.40 14.35
C VAL A 145 2.97 0.48 15.02
N LEU A 146 4.03 0.09 14.30
CA LEU A 146 5.15 -0.64 14.87
C LEU A 146 5.87 0.13 15.97
N ILE A 147 6.07 1.43 15.80
CA ILE A 147 6.74 2.24 16.82
C ILE A 147 5.75 2.48 17.96
N VAL A 148 4.63 3.16 17.69
CA VAL A 148 3.68 3.64 18.69
C VAL A 148 2.93 2.50 19.39
N GLY A 149 2.52 1.47 18.65
CA GLY A 149 1.76 0.35 19.20
C GLY A 149 2.56 -0.48 20.21
N GLN A 150 3.87 -0.62 19.98
CA GLN A 150 4.74 -1.36 20.90
C GLN A 150 5.02 -0.55 22.17
N PHE A 151 5.25 0.76 22.05
CA PHE A 151 5.34 1.65 23.21
C PHE A 151 4.02 1.70 24.01
N TYR A 152 2.87 1.69 23.33
CA TYR A 152 1.56 1.71 23.98
C TYR A 152 1.30 0.44 24.80
N LEU A 153 1.61 -0.74 24.26
CA LEU A 153 1.46 -2.01 24.98
C LEU A 153 2.43 -2.11 26.16
N MET A 154 3.67 -1.62 26.00
CA MET A 154 4.65 -1.51 27.09
C MET A 154 4.11 -0.62 28.21
N LEU A 155 3.63 0.58 27.87
CA LEU A 155 2.98 1.48 28.83
C LEU A 155 1.77 0.81 29.50
N THR A 156 0.96 0.05 28.77
CA THR A 156 -0.23 -0.61 29.34
C THR A 156 0.15 -1.64 30.43
N ILE A 157 1.19 -2.45 30.20
CA ILE A 157 1.71 -3.40 31.20
C ILE A 157 2.23 -2.64 32.43
N TYR A 158 2.97 -1.54 32.24
CA TYR A 158 3.41 -0.68 33.34
C TYR A 158 2.25 0.02 34.07
N THR A 159 1.18 0.39 33.36
CA THR A 159 0.02 1.05 33.96
C THR A 159 -0.84 0.12 34.81
N GLU A 160 -0.70 -1.21 34.72
CA GLU A 160 -1.31 -2.09 35.73
C GLU A 160 -0.75 -1.81 37.14
N GLN A 161 0.48 -1.31 37.28
CA GLN A 161 1.00 -0.79 38.56
C GLN A 161 0.40 0.57 38.96
N PHE A 162 -0.05 1.40 38.01
CA PHE A 162 -0.54 2.77 38.25
C PHE A 162 -2.06 2.94 38.07
N ARG A 163 -2.78 1.83 37.87
CA ARG A 163 -4.21 1.77 37.52
C ARG A 163 -5.15 2.47 38.49
N ASN A 164 -4.70 2.74 39.72
CA ASN A 164 -5.48 3.47 40.73
C ASN A 164 -5.58 4.98 40.47
N LYS A 165 -4.89 5.55 39.48
CA LYS A 165 -5.00 6.98 39.15
C LYS A 165 -6.10 7.25 38.12
N LYS A 166 -7.19 7.90 38.57
CA LYS A 166 -8.37 8.34 37.78
C LYS A 166 -8.04 9.01 36.43
N CYS A 167 -6.93 9.73 36.34
CA CYS A 167 -6.55 10.50 35.15
C CYS A 167 -6.05 9.60 33.99
N ILE A 168 -5.30 8.53 34.30
CA ILE A 168 -4.69 7.65 33.28
C ILE A 168 -5.68 6.56 32.85
N GLY A 169 -6.52 6.08 33.77
CA GLY A 169 -7.53 5.05 33.48
C GLY A 169 -8.63 5.48 32.50
N ALA A 170 -8.86 6.80 32.34
CA ALA A 170 -9.81 7.34 31.36
C ALA A 170 -9.24 7.40 29.94
N LEU A 171 -7.92 7.57 29.79
CA LEU A 171 -7.24 7.62 28.48
C LEU A 171 -7.07 6.21 27.86
N VAL A 172 -7.06 5.17 28.69
CA VAL A 172 -6.79 3.77 28.31
C VAL A 172 -8.05 2.92 28.51
N ARG A 173 -9.15 3.31 27.87
CA ARG A 173 -10.37 2.49 27.84
C ARG A 173 -10.30 1.45 26.72
N GLN A 174 -9.50 0.41 26.90
CA GLN A 174 -9.40 -0.70 25.95
C GLN A 174 -10.06 -1.97 26.48
N LYS A 175 -10.62 -2.77 25.55
CA LYS A 175 -11.11 -4.12 25.83
C LYS A 175 -9.92 -4.95 26.35
N LYS A 176 -10.09 -5.60 27.50
CA LYS A 176 -9.09 -6.50 28.08
C LYS A 176 -8.81 -7.65 27.10
N GLU A 177 -7.65 -7.66 26.47
CA GLU A 177 -7.13 -8.86 25.80
C GLU A 177 -6.81 -9.91 26.88
N ASN A 178 -7.18 -11.17 26.66
CA ASN A 178 -6.92 -12.23 27.65
C ASN A 178 -5.43 -12.55 27.81
N TYR A 179 -4.60 -12.30 26.78
CA TYR A 179 -3.18 -12.63 26.77
C TYR A 179 -2.33 -11.51 26.12
N PRO A 180 -2.25 -10.32 26.74
CA PRO A 180 -1.63 -9.14 26.12
C PRO A 180 -0.11 -9.26 25.92
N GLY A 181 0.59 -9.98 26.80
CA GLY A 181 2.05 -10.15 26.70
C GLY A 181 2.47 -11.06 25.55
N VAL A 182 1.78 -12.19 25.36
CA VAL A 182 2.08 -13.13 24.27
C VAL A 182 1.76 -12.51 22.91
N THR A 183 0.65 -11.77 22.82
CA THR A 183 0.25 -11.09 21.58
C THR A 183 1.18 -9.93 21.25
N PHE A 184 1.74 -9.25 22.25
CA PHE A 184 2.80 -8.26 22.05
C PHE A 184 4.01 -8.87 21.32
N PHE A 185 4.60 -9.96 21.84
CA PHE A 185 5.75 -10.59 21.19
C PHE A 185 5.41 -11.12 19.79
N ALA A 186 4.21 -11.70 19.62
CA ALA A 186 3.76 -12.14 18.30
C ALA A 186 3.68 -10.97 17.31
N ARG A 187 3.20 -9.79 17.73
CA ARG A 187 3.15 -8.57 16.91
C ARG A 187 4.55 -8.01 16.62
N VAL A 188 5.46 -7.98 17.60
CA VAL A 188 6.85 -7.54 17.42
C VAL A 188 7.56 -8.34 16.33
N ILE A 189 7.24 -9.63 16.18
CA ILE A 189 7.82 -10.48 15.14
C ILE A 189 7.02 -10.38 13.83
N ALA A 190 5.69 -10.46 13.89
CA ALA A 190 4.86 -10.52 12.69
C ALA A 190 4.90 -9.24 11.86
N PHE A 191 4.87 -8.06 12.50
CA PHE A 191 4.83 -6.80 11.79
C PHE A 191 6.10 -6.52 10.97
N PRO A 192 7.34 -6.67 11.49
CA PRO A 192 8.54 -6.49 10.68
C PRO A 192 8.67 -7.52 9.55
N VAL A 193 8.24 -8.77 9.78
CA VAL A 193 8.24 -9.81 8.74
C VAL A 193 7.32 -9.42 7.59
N VAL A 194 6.09 -9.02 7.90
CA VAL A 194 5.12 -8.60 6.88
C VAL A 194 5.54 -7.30 6.21
N LEU A 195 6.04 -6.32 6.96
CA LEU A 195 6.53 -5.05 6.41
C LEU A 195 7.74 -5.25 5.50
N GLY A 196 8.68 -6.12 5.89
CA GLY A 196 9.84 -6.47 5.08
C GLY A 196 9.42 -7.15 3.77
N PHE A 197 8.46 -8.06 3.82
CA PHE A 197 7.89 -8.68 2.63
C PHE A 197 7.17 -7.67 1.72
N LEU A 198 6.36 -6.77 2.30
CA LEU A 198 5.69 -5.70 1.56
C LEU A 198 6.71 -4.80 0.84
N ILE A 199 7.70 -4.26 1.56
CA ILE A 199 8.72 -3.38 0.96
C ILE A 199 9.55 -4.15 -0.08
N GLY A 200 9.92 -5.40 0.19
CA GLY A 200 10.68 -6.24 -0.74
C GLY A 200 9.94 -6.48 -2.05
N SER A 201 8.67 -6.90 -1.97
CA SER A 201 7.81 -7.08 -3.16
C SER A 201 7.58 -5.76 -3.90
N GLY A 202 7.37 -4.65 -3.18
CA GLY A 202 7.22 -3.32 -3.76
C GLY A 202 8.42 -2.90 -4.60
N LYS A 203 9.66 -3.18 -4.16
CA LYS A 203 10.88 -2.89 -4.93
C LYS A 203 10.96 -3.66 -6.25
N VAL A 204 10.43 -4.88 -6.28
CA VAL A 204 10.42 -5.73 -7.49
C VAL A 204 9.34 -5.30 -8.47
N VAL A 205 8.14 -4.95 -7.97
CA VAL A 205 6.97 -4.64 -8.81
C VAL A 205 6.95 -3.19 -9.28
N SER A 206 7.46 -2.24 -8.48
CA SER A 206 7.38 -0.80 -8.77
C SER A 206 7.98 -0.39 -10.11
N PRO A 207 9.15 -0.88 -10.57
CA PRO A 207 9.72 -0.45 -11.86
C PRO A 207 8.83 -0.82 -13.05
N ALA A 208 8.31 -2.05 -13.06
CA ALA A 208 7.39 -2.51 -14.10
C ALA A 208 6.09 -1.68 -14.08
N TYR A 209 5.60 -1.33 -12.90
CA TYR A 209 4.42 -0.48 -12.78
C TYR A 209 4.65 0.92 -13.34
N ILE A 210 5.77 1.58 -13.01
CA ILE A 210 6.08 2.91 -13.54
C ILE A 210 6.20 2.89 -15.07
N SER A 211 6.87 1.89 -15.65
CA SER A 211 6.92 1.75 -17.12
C SER A 211 5.54 1.55 -17.76
N PHE A 212 4.63 0.87 -17.07
CA PHE A 212 3.25 0.72 -17.51
C PHE A 212 2.51 2.06 -17.47
N VAL A 213 2.69 2.85 -16.40
CA VAL A 213 2.11 4.20 -16.28
C VAL A 213 2.62 5.10 -17.41
N GLU A 214 3.93 5.11 -17.66
CA GLU A 214 4.56 5.92 -18.72
C GLU A 214 4.05 5.55 -20.12
N LYS A 215 3.99 4.26 -20.43
CA LYS A 215 3.47 3.76 -21.71
C LYS A 215 1.99 4.10 -21.89
N THR A 216 1.20 3.98 -20.82
CA THR A 216 -0.23 4.28 -20.86
C THR A 216 -0.48 5.78 -20.96
N ALA A 217 0.33 6.60 -20.26
CA ALA A 217 0.27 8.05 -20.32
C ALA A 217 0.61 8.57 -21.72
N SER A 218 1.68 8.08 -22.34
CA SER A 218 2.03 8.48 -23.71
C SER A 218 0.94 8.11 -24.72
N ALA A 219 0.37 6.91 -24.61
CA ALA A 219 -0.78 6.49 -25.42
C ALA A 219 -2.01 7.38 -25.18
N PHE A 220 -2.29 7.74 -23.93
CA PHE A 220 -3.38 8.63 -23.58
C PHE A 220 -3.18 10.03 -24.20
N ILE A 221 -1.97 10.57 -24.15
CA ILE A 221 -1.66 11.86 -24.79
C ILE A 221 -1.95 11.79 -26.30
N PHE A 222 -1.51 10.73 -26.97
CA PHE A 222 -1.73 10.60 -28.41
C PHE A 222 -3.21 10.40 -28.77
N HIS A 223 -3.95 9.56 -28.06
CA HIS A 223 -5.32 9.25 -28.46
C HIS A 223 -6.36 10.25 -27.94
N VAL A 224 -6.11 10.89 -26.80
CA VAL A 224 -7.11 11.68 -26.07
C VAL A 224 -6.72 13.16 -26.01
N ASP A 225 -5.55 13.52 -25.47
CA ASP A 225 -5.21 14.93 -25.23
C ASP A 225 -4.75 15.68 -26.49
N SER A 226 -4.17 14.97 -27.46
CA SER A 226 -3.69 15.60 -28.68
C SER A 226 -4.79 15.76 -29.74
N GLU A 227 -4.82 16.95 -30.33
CA GLU A 227 -5.78 17.33 -31.35
C GLU A 227 -5.28 16.90 -32.73
N ARG A 228 -6.21 16.42 -33.58
CA ARG A 228 -5.92 16.09 -34.97
C ARG A 228 -5.88 17.33 -35.88
N TYR A 229 -6.66 18.35 -35.53
CA TYR A 229 -6.76 19.59 -36.27
C TYR A 229 -6.28 20.73 -35.39
N SER A 230 -5.38 21.56 -35.91
CA SER A 230 -4.85 22.71 -35.17
C SER A 230 -4.89 23.95 -36.06
N ARG A 231 -4.71 25.13 -35.46
CA ARG A 231 -4.56 26.39 -36.20
C ARG A 231 -3.21 26.51 -36.92
N CYS A 232 -2.28 25.60 -36.64
CA CYS A 232 -0.96 25.55 -37.21
C CYS A 232 -0.90 24.54 -38.37
N GLU A 233 -0.01 24.75 -39.33
CA GLU A 233 0.27 23.78 -40.39
C GLU A 233 0.89 22.50 -39.82
N VAL A 234 0.21 21.36 -40.00
CA VAL A 234 0.60 20.06 -39.46
C VAL A 234 0.31 18.97 -40.48
N SER A 235 1.15 17.93 -40.50
CA SER A 235 0.93 16.74 -41.33
C SER A 235 -0.34 15.97 -40.92
N PRO A 236 -1.11 15.39 -41.86
CA PRO A 236 -2.38 14.71 -41.56
C PRO A 236 -2.26 13.44 -40.69
N TYR A 237 -1.04 12.91 -40.51
CA TYR A 237 -0.74 11.75 -39.68
C TYR A 237 -0.13 12.11 -38.31
N GLU A 238 0.13 13.39 -38.09
CA GLU A 238 0.67 13.91 -36.83
C GLU A 238 -0.47 14.50 -35.98
N ARG A 239 -0.31 14.48 -34.66
CA ARG A 239 -1.25 15.13 -33.74
C ARG A 239 -0.56 16.25 -32.99
N VAL A 240 -1.32 17.19 -32.45
CA VAL A 240 -0.77 18.41 -31.85
C VAL A 240 -1.30 18.65 -30.46
N ILE A 241 -0.40 19.09 -29.59
CA ILE A 241 -0.73 19.70 -28.31
C ILE A 241 -0.40 21.18 -28.44
N LYS A 242 -1.41 22.03 -28.25
CA LYS A 242 -1.22 23.49 -28.23
C LYS A 242 -0.57 23.87 -26.89
N VAL A 243 0.57 24.56 -26.94
CA VAL A 243 1.18 25.15 -25.74
C VAL A 243 0.88 26.64 -25.67
N ASN A 244 1.20 27.37 -26.73
CA ASN A 244 0.87 28.79 -26.87
C ASN A 244 0.56 29.11 -28.34
N ASP A 245 0.44 30.40 -28.69
CA ASP A 245 0.11 30.80 -30.07
C ASP A 245 1.30 30.71 -31.04
N LYS A 246 2.51 30.46 -30.53
CA LYS A 246 3.76 30.42 -31.31
C LYS A 246 4.44 29.05 -31.31
N GLU A 247 4.06 28.15 -30.41
CA GLU A 247 4.73 26.89 -30.11
C GLU A 247 3.69 25.80 -29.92
N ILE A 248 3.98 24.67 -30.56
CA ILE A 248 3.17 23.46 -30.52
C ILE A 248 4.07 22.26 -30.27
N ILE A 249 3.51 21.21 -29.67
CA ILE A 249 4.19 19.92 -29.58
C ILE A 249 3.53 18.99 -30.58
N VAL A 250 4.32 18.50 -31.52
CA VAL A 250 3.90 17.49 -32.47
C VAL A 250 4.11 16.11 -31.85
N VAL A 251 3.05 15.33 -31.85
CA VAL A 251 3.02 13.96 -31.34
C VAL A 251 2.98 13.01 -32.52
N LYS A 252 4.01 12.15 -32.62
CA LYS A 252 4.14 11.16 -33.69
C LYS A 252 4.13 9.77 -33.11
N ASP A 253 3.33 8.89 -33.69
CA ASP A 253 3.40 7.47 -33.42
C ASP A 253 4.51 6.85 -34.30
N THR A 254 5.55 6.30 -33.67
CA THR A 254 6.67 5.64 -34.36
C THR A 254 6.74 4.17 -33.95
N GLN A 255 7.44 3.33 -34.73
CA GLN A 255 7.60 1.90 -34.39
C GLN A 255 8.29 1.65 -33.03
N VAL A 256 8.99 2.66 -32.48
CA VAL A 256 9.68 2.61 -31.19
C VAL A 256 8.82 3.19 -30.05
N GLY A 257 7.69 3.80 -30.37
CA GLY A 257 6.77 4.44 -29.42
C GLY A 257 6.38 5.85 -29.85
N ILE A 258 5.66 6.53 -28.97
CA ILE A 258 5.16 7.88 -29.20
C ILE A 258 6.27 8.89 -28.93
N LYS A 259 6.55 9.76 -29.89
CA LYS A 259 7.56 10.83 -29.78
C LYS A 259 6.91 12.19 -29.69
N PHE A 260 7.46 13.03 -28.83
CA PHE A 260 7.07 14.42 -28.63
C PHE A 260 8.15 15.33 -29.21
N GLU A 261 7.80 16.16 -30.20
CA GLU A 261 8.71 17.08 -30.87
C GLU A 261 8.18 18.51 -30.78
N PRO A 262 8.87 19.44 -30.10
CA PRO A 262 8.47 20.84 -30.08
C PRO A 262 8.73 21.47 -31.47
N LYS A 263 7.74 22.23 -31.98
CA LYS A 263 7.82 22.99 -33.23
C LYS A 263 7.21 24.38 -33.06
N LYS A 264 7.65 25.33 -33.88
CA LYS A 264 7.00 26.64 -33.99
C LYS A 264 5.68 26.50 -34.75
N CYS A 265 4.63 27.18 -34.28
CA CYS A 265 3.34 27.25 -34.95
C CYS A 265 3.44 28.19 -36.16
N VAL A 266 3.19 27.66 -37.35
CA VAL A 266 2.94 28.46 -38.56
C VAL A 266 1.43 28.49 -38.77
N PRO A 267 0.75 29.64 -38.61
CA PRO A 267 -0.70 29.68 -38.68
C PRO A 267 -1.19 29.41 -40.11
N ILE A 268 -2.22 28.57 -40.24
CA ILE A 268 -2.88 28.28 -41.53
C ILE A 268 -3.56 29.55 -42.07
N ILE A 269 -4.13 30.35 -41.16
CA ILE A 269 -4.76 31.63 -41.48
C ILE A 269 -3.68 32.70 -41.34
N LYS A 270 -3.19 33.21 -42.48
CA LYS A 270 -2.29 34.36 -42.50
C LYS A 270 -3.10 35.63 -42.21
N PRO A 271 -2.56 36.56 -41.38
CA PRO A 271 -3.21 37.84 -41.12
C PRO A 271 -3.33 38.69 -42.39
#